data_AF-A0A5C4PE33-F1
#
_entry.id   AF-A0A5C4PE33-F1
#
_cell.length_a   1.000
_cell.length_b   1.000
_cell.length_c   1.000
_cell.angle_alpha   90.00
_cell.angle_beta   90.00
_cell.angle_gamma   90.00
#
_symmetry.space_group_name_H-M   'P 1'
#
loop_
_entity.id
_entity.type
_entity.pdbx_description
1 polymer ?
#
loop_
_entity_poly.entity_id
_entity_poly.type
_entity_poly.pdbx_seq_one_letter_code
_entity_poly.pdbx_strand_id
1 'polypeptide(L)'
;MDYPKSVPSIGLVDGKFVDEDVIAGTPGSLIPAQWGNGVTEEILNVIEASGLAPAEDNNAQLVAAIRFLQRTPTLLTDTGGANTYTAANAPALAALPASGYLQKVKISNANTGASTYAPDGLAAKPIYGLGLQPLQGGELPAGVAVLMYLVQAGVNGGNGAWIIIESLGGASQVAPATKSQHAMQLGQATGRLLNVQIFSAPGSSTYVPSAGTQKVRVRVIGGGGGGGGTAATTASTMAAAAGGSGGGYAEGIFTSGFSGLTVSVGAAGVAGAAGGGIGGVGGTSSFGGLLSATGGGGGLGSPALSGVPVSVGSDPAGVGSGGTINAQGSGGSPSIVTSIANFQSGVGGGTSFGGGASQRRSGDQGAGRAGFGPGAGGSGAASGGSLGSAGALAGGAGAPGIVIIEEFC
;
A
#
# COMPACT_ATOMS: atom_id res chain seq x y z
N MET A 1 48.61 -2.08 -39.80
CA MET A 1 48.83 -2.42 -41.20
C MET A 1 48.17 -1.36 -42.05
N ASP A 2 48.94 -0.72 -42.91
CA ASP A 2 48.49 0.14 -44.02
C ASP A 2 49.15 -0.41 -45.30
N TYR A 3 48.83 0.15 -46.47
CA TYR A 3 49.51 -0.16 -47.72
C TYR A 3 51.04 -0.03 -47.57
N PRO A 4 51.83 -0.89 -48.24
CA PRO A 4 53.28 -0.96 -48.07
C PRO A 4 54.02 0.19 -48.77
N LYS A 5 53.74 1.43 -48.38
CA LYS A 5 54.27 2.67 -48.98
C LYS A 5 55.78 2.82 -48.77
N SER A 6 56.33 2.21 -47.72
CA SER A 6 57.76 2.23 -47.40
C SER A 6 58.59 1.20 -48.14
N VAL A 7 57.96 0.20 -48.79
CA VAL A 7 58.67 -0.85 -49.53
C VAL A 7 59.13 -0.32 -50.89
N PRO A 8 60.44 -0.28 -51.18
CA PRO A 8 60.94 0.22 -52.46
C PRO A 8 60.46 -0.65 -53.64
N SER A 9 60.21 -0.02 -54.79
CA SER A 9 59.90 -0.70 -56.06
C SER A 9 58.67 -1.61 -56.04
N ILE A 10 57.75 -1.42 -55.10
CA ILE A 10 56.53 -2.22 -55.00
C ILE A 10 55.47 -1.90 -56.06
N GLY A 11 55.64 -0.79 -56.79
CA GLY A 11 54.77 -0.39 -57.90
C GLY A 11 53.39 0.14 -57.49
N LEU A 12 53.29 0.83 -56.34
CA LEU A 12 52.05 1.50 -55.93
C LEU A 12 51.86 2.82 -56.70
N VAL A 13 50.61 3.12 -57.07
CA VAL A 13 50.21 4.44 -57.60
C VAL A 13 49.14 5.00 -56.67
N ASP A 14 49.28 6.27 -56.27
CA ASP A 14 48.44 6.93 -55.26
C ASP A 14 48.28 6.14 -53.95
N GLY A 15 49.30 5.35 -53.60
CA GLY A 15 49.32 4.52 -52.39
C GLY A 15 48.53 3.22 -52.49
N LYS A 16 48.06 2.81 -53.69
CA LYS A 16 47.33 1.56 -53.94
C LYS A 16 48.05 0.68 -54.96
N PHE A 17 47.74 -0.61 -54.95
CA PHE A 17 48.26 -1.55 -55.94
C PHE A 17 47.62 -1.28 -57.32
N VAL A 18 48.42 -1.37 -58.38
CA VAL A 18 47.98 -1.20 -59.77
C VAL A 18 48.52 -2.33 -60.65
N ASP A 19 47.76 -2.74 -61.67
CA ASP A 19 48.21 -3.76 -62.61
C ASP A 19 49.16 -3.15 -63.66
N GLU A 20 49.91 -4.00 -64.36
CA GLU A 20 50.81 -3.57 -65.44
C GLU A 20 50.02 -2.96 -66.60
N ASP A 21 50.49 -1.82 -67.11
CA ASP A 21 50.00 -1.25 -68.36
C ASP A 21 51.04 -1.47 -69.47
N VAL A 22 50.80 -2.54 -70.24
CA VAL A 22 51.64 -2.95 -71.36
C VAL A 22 51.63 -1.95 -72.54
N ILE A 23 50.63 -1.05 -72.61
CA ILE A 23 50.49 -0.05 -73.67
C ILE A 23 51.26 1.22 -73.31
N ALA A 24 51.17 1.66 -72.05
CA ALA A 24 51.91 2.81 -71.53
C ALA A 24 53.35 2.47 -71.13
N GLY A 25 53.71 1.18 -71.05
CA GLY A 25 55.04 0.71 -70.64
C GLY A 25 55.34 0.92 -69.16
N THR A 26 54.30 1.01 -68.32
CA THR A 26 54.45 1.21 -66.88
C THR A 26 54.38 -0.13 -66.13
N PRO A 27 55.41 -0.50 -65.35
CA PRO A 27 55.40 -1.71 -64.54
C PRO A 27 54.26 -1.70 -63.52
N GLY A 28 53.58 -2.84 -63.36
CA GLY A 28 52.56 -3.04 -62.33
C GLY A 28 53.15 -3.29 -60.94
N SER A 29 52.28 -3.36 -59.95
CA SER A 29 52.59 -3.80 -58.59
C SER A 29 53.09 -5.25 -58.55
N LEU A 30 53.81 -5.59 -57.46
CA LEU A 30 54.32 -6.96 -57.24
C LEU A 30 53.23 -8.02 -57.06
N ILE A 31 51.99 -7.60 -56.78
CA ILE A 31 50.81 -8.46 -56.63
C ILE A 31 49.66 -7.89 -57.45
N PRO A 32 48.67 -8.72 -57.86
CA PRO A 32 47.50 -8.25 -58.60
C PRO A 32 46.73 -7.17 -57.84
N ALA A 33 46.41 -6.07 -58.52
CA ALA A 33 45.83 -4.88 -57.90
C ALA A 33 44.49 -5.17 -57.21
N GLN A 34 43.61 -5.92 -57.88
CA GLN A 34 42.30 -6.26 -57.34
C GLN A 34 42.38 -7.01 -56.01
N TRP A 35 43.27 -8.01 -55.93
CA TRP A 35 43.43 -8.81 -54.72
C TRP A 35 44.12 -8.02 -53.60
N GLY A 36 45.24 -7.35 -53.92
CA GLY A 36 46.01 -6.58 -52.94
C GLY A 36 45.19 -5.45 -52.32
N ASN A 37 44.47 -4.69 -53.14
CA ASN A 37 43.62 -3.61 -52.64
C ASN A 37 42.45 -4.17 -51.82
N GLY A 38 41.77 -5.23 -52.29
CA GLY A 38 40.62 -5.80 -51.59
C GLY A 38 40.96 -6.29 -50.17
N VAL A 39 42.06 -7.05 -50.03
CA VAL A 39 42.49 -7.56 -48.71
C VAL A 39 42.96 -6.42 -47.80
N THR A 40 43.74 -5.46 -48.32
CA THR A 40 44.21 -4.33 -47.52
C THR A 40 43.04 -3.45 -47.07
N GLU A 41 42.10 -3.13 -47.95
CA GLU A 41 40.90 -2.35 -47.61
C GLU A 41 40.02 -3.06 -46.57
N GLU A 42 39.82 -4.38 -46.68
CA GLU A 42 39.04 -5.13 -45.68
C GLU A 42 39.63 -5.03 -44.28
N ILE A 43 40.96 -5.15 -44.16
CA ILE A 43 41.67 -5.04 -42.89
C ILE A 43 41.67 -3.59 -42.38
N LEU A 44 41.89 -2.62 -43.26
CA LEU A 44 41.83 -1.20 -42.94
C LEU A 44 40.46 -0.81 -42.39
N ASN A 45 39.39 -1.23 -43.05
CA ASN A 45 38.01 -0.98 -42.63
C ASN A 45 37.75 -1.48 -41.19
N VAL A 46 38.29 -2.65 -40.81
CA VAL A 46 38.18 -3.18 -39.44
C VAL A 46 38.97 -2.33 -38.43
N ILE A 47 40.19 -1.93 -38.78
CA ILE A 47 41.06 -1.09 -37.93
C ILE A 47 40.41 0.27 -37.70
N GLU A 48 39.94 0.91 -38.76
CA GLU A 48 39.29 2.21 -38.70
C GLU A 48 37.94 2.16 -37.96
N ALA A 49 37.15 1.10 -38.16
CA ALA A 49 35.89 0.90 -37.41
C ALA A 49 36.12 0.79 -35.90
N SER A 50 37.31 0.36 -35.46
CA SER A 50 37.70 0.35 -34.05
C SER A 50 38.26 1.68 -33.53
N GLY A 51 38.34 2.71 -34.40
CA GLY A 51 38.88 4.04 -34.07
C GLY A 51 40.41 4.13 -34.06
N LEU A 52 41.11 3.10 -34.54
CA LEU A 52 42.57 3.09 -34.65
C LEU A 52 43.00 3.71 -35.99
N ALA A 53 44.07 4.50 -35.97
CA ALA A 53 44.70 5.01 -37.20
C ALA A 53 45.62 3.93 -37.81
N PRO A 54 45.43 3.52 -39.08
CA PRO A 54 46.30 2.54 -39.72
C PRO A 54 47.77 2.97 -39.77
N ALA A 55 48.67 2.03 -39.49
CA ALA A 55 50.11 2.23 -39.54
C ALA A 55 50.78 1.05 -40.26
N GLU A 56 51.64 1.36 -41.25
CA GLU A 56 52.31 0.37 -42.09
C GLU A 56 53.20 -0.58 -41.28
N ASP A 57 53.89 -0.06 -40.26
CA ASP A 57 54.86 -0.78 -39.43
C ASP A 57 54.24 -1.59 -38.26
N ASN A 58 52.92 -1.55 -38.10
CA ASN A 58 52.24 -2.20 -36.98
C ASN A 58 51.35 -3.38 -37.40
N ASN A 59 51.87 -4.60 -37.19
CA ASN A 59 51.17 -5.85 -37.49
C ASN A 59 50.21 -6.33 -36.38
N ALA A 60 50.03 -5.56 -35.30
CA ALA A 60 49.13 -5.91 -34.19
C ALA A 60 47.79 -5.14 -34.22
N GLN A 61 47.55 -4.29 -35.22
CA GLN A 61 46.35 -3.44 -35.25
C GLN A 61 45.06 -4.22 -35.49
N LEU A 62 45.06 -5.25 -36.33
CA LEU A 62 43.86 -6.07 -36.57
C LEU A 62 43.40 -6.79 -35.29
N VAL A 63 44.33 -7.37 -34.53
CA VAL A 63 43.98 -8.02 -33.26
C VAL A 63 43.53 -7.01 -32.20
N ALA A 64 44.14 -5.82 -32.17
CA ALA A 64 43.70 -4.73 -31.28
C ALA A 64 42.29 -4.25 -31.63
N ALA A 65 41.99 -4.09 -32.92
CA ALA A 65 40.68 -3.71 -33.43
C ALA A 65 39.60 -4.73 -33.06
N ILE A 66 39.84 -6.01 -33.29
CA ILE A 66 38.91 -7.10 -32.92
C ILE A 66 38.66 -7.10 -31.41
N ARG A 67 39.71 -6.99 -30.58
CA ARG A 67 39.57 -6.91 -29.12
C ARG A 67 38.78 -5.68 -28.67
N PHE A 68 38.92 -4.55 -29.36
CA PHE A 68 38.17 -3.32 -29.04
C PHE A 68 36.69 -3.44 -29.42
N LEU A 69 36.39 -3.94 -30.62
CA LEU A 69 35.02 -4.13 -31.11
C LEU A 69 34.23 -5.10 -30.23
N GLN A 70 34.89 -6.10 -29.63
CA GLN A 70 34.28 -6.98 -28.62
C GLN A 70 33.82 -6.25 -27.34
N ARG A 71 34.39 -5.09 -27.02
CA ARG A 71 34.05 -4.28 -25.83
C ARG A 71 32.95 -3.26 -26.10
N THR A 72 32.78 -2.87 -27.36
CA THR A 72 31.82 -1.82 -27.80
C THR A 72 30.81 -2.40 -28.78
N PRO A 73 29.94 -3.34 -28.34
CA PRO A 73 28.92 -3.90 -29.21
C PRO A 73 27.97 -2.80 -29.70
N THR A 74 27.59 -2.89 -30.98
CA THR A 74 26.69 -1.94 -31.64
C THR A 74 25.40 -1.77 -30.86
N LEU A 75 25.07 -0.52 -30.54
CA LEU A 75 23.80 -0.17 -29.92
C LEU A 75 22.75 0.04 -31.01
N LEU A 76 21.80 -0.87 -31.12
CA LEU A 76 20.69 -0.76 -32.05
C LEU A 76 19.64 0.22 -31.50
N THR A 77 18.90 0.87 -32.39
CA THR A 77 17.78 1.74 -31.98
C THR A 77 16.47 0.98 -32.13
N ASP A 78 15.67 0.96 -31.06
CA ASP A 78 14.30 0.48 -31.12
C ASP A 78 13.42 1.45 -31.92
N THR A 79 12.83 0.95 -33.01
CA THR A 79 11.88 1.68 -33.86
C THR A 79 10.44 1.17 -33.72
N GLY A 80 10.20 0.26 -32.76
CA GLY A 80 8.90 -0.33 -32.47
C GLY A 80 8.01 0.52 -31.56
N GLY A 81 6.83 -0.04 -31.26
CA GLY A 81 5.87 0.54 -30.33
C GLY A 81 6.04 0.02 -28.91
N ALA A 82 5.27 0.55 -27.97
CA ALA A 82 5.19 -0.01 -26.61
C ALA A 82 4.84 -1.49 -26.68
N ASN A 83 5.57 -2.32 -25.92
CA ASN A 83 5.44 -3.78 -25.89
C ASN A 83 5.71 -4.51 -27.22
N THR A 84 6.09 -3.82 -28.30
CA THR A 84 6.28 -4.38 -29.65
C THR A 84 7.54 -3.80 -30.27
N TYR A 85 8.68 -4.31 -29.83
CA TYR A 85 10.00 -3.75 -30.11
C TYR A 85 10.59 -4.31 -31.41
N THR A 86 11.34 -3.49 -32.13
CA THR A 86 12.08 -3.94 -33.33
C THR A 86 13.31 -3.08 -33.53
N ALA A 87 14.37 -3.67 -34.08
CA ALA A 87 15.59 -2.96 -34.41
C ALA A 87 16.24 -3.56 -35.66
N ALA A 88 16.99 -2.74 -36.40
CA ALA A 88 17.68 -3.14 -37.62
C ALA A 88 19.17 -3.34 -37.36
N ASN A 89 19.70 -4.52 -37.70
CA ASN A 89 21.11 -4.86 -37.69
C ASN A 89 21.75 -4.41 -39.02
N ALA A 90 23.05 -4.12 -38.97
CA ALA A 90 23.86 -3.86 -40.14
C ALA A 90 25.09 -4.79 -40.09
N PRO A 91 25.12 -5.89 -40.86
CA PRO A 91 24.08 -6.37 -41.78
C PRO A 91 22.85 -6.97 -41.07
N ALA A 92 21.71 -7.00 -41.77
CA ALA A 92 20.47 -7.59 -41.27
C ALA A 92 20.61 -9.11 -41.06
N LEU A 93 19.98 -9.62 -40.00
CA LEU A 93 19.90 -11.06 -39.75
C LEU A 93 18.96 -11.74 -40.75
N ALA A 94 19.44 -12.82 -41.39
CA ALA A 94 18.64 -13.61 -42.33
C ALA A 94 17.65 -14.58 -41.63
N ALA A 95 17.91 -14.91 -40.36
CA ALA A 95 17.08 -15.78 -39.53
C ALA A 95 17.29 -15.43 -38.04
N LEU A 96 16.40 -15.92 -37.18
CA LEU A 96 16.59 -15.79 -35.74
C LEU A 96 17.91 -16.47 -35.33
N PRO A 97 18.71 -15.84 -34.45
CA PRO A 97 20.05 -16.30 -34.16
C PRO A 97 20.05 -17.60 -33.32
N ALA A 98 21.22 -18.17 -33.10
CA ALA A 98 21.37 -19.28 -32.17
C ALA A 98 21.20 -18.82 -30.71
N SER A 99 20.93 -19.78 -29.82
CA SER A 99 20.84 -19.52 -28.38
C SER A 99 22.15 -18.91 -27.85
N GLY A 100 22.05 -17.87 -27.03
CA GLY A 100 23.18 -17.13 -26.46
C GLY A 100 23.54 -15.85 -27.21
N TYR A 101 22.90 -15.54 -28.34
CA TYR A 101 23.17 -14.32 -29.10
C TYR A 101 22.67 -13.07 -28.35
N LEU A 102 23.54 -12.07 -28.18
CA LEU A 102 23.26 -10.83 -27.44
C LEU A 102 23.04 -9.65 -28.39
N GLN A 103 21.99 -8.85 -28.14
CA GLN A 103 21.76 -7.55 -28.78
C GLN A 103 21.62 -6.45 -27.75
N LYS A 104 22.35 -5.35 -27.96
CA LYS A 104 22.12 -4.10 -27.23
C LYS A 104 21.12 -3.25 -28.01
N VAL A 105 20.03 -2.89 -27.35
CA VAL A 105 18.96 -2.10 -27.96
C VAL A 105 18.67 -0.89 -27.07
N LYS A 106 18.61 0.29 -27.68
CA LYS A 106 18.10 1.50 -27.05
C LYS A 106 16.58 1.48 -27.16
N ILE A 107 15.92 1.08 -26.09
CA ILE A 107 14.47 1.01 -25.93
C ILE A 107 13.87 2.43 -25.96
N SER A 108 12.88 2.63 -26.82
CA SER A 108 12.23 3.93 -27.01
C SER A 108 10.97 4.08 -26.14
N ASN A 109 10.19 3.00 -26.00
CA ASN A 109 8.91 3.01 -25.30
C ASN A 109 8.92 2.07 -24.08
N ALA A 110 8.52 2.57 -22.91
CA ALA A 110 8.46 1.74 -21.72
C ALA A 110 7.42 0.61 -21.88
N ASN A 111 7.73 -0.59 -21.39
CA ASN A 111 6.77 -1.68 -21.40
C ASN A 111 5.70 -1.49 -20.30
N THR A 112 4.45 -1.84 -20.64
CA THR A 112 3.30 -1.81 -19.72
C THR A 112 2.73 -3.20 -19.46
N GLY A 113 3.32 -4.23 -20.06
CA GLY A 113 2.92 -5.62 -19.92
C GLY A 113 3.82 -6.55 -20.73
N ALA A 114 3.25 -7.70 -21.12
CA ALA A 114 3.94 -8.68 -21.95
C ALA A 114 4.40 -8.04 -23.27
N SER A 115 5.67 -8.28 -23.63
CA SER A 115 6.33 -7.61 -24.75
C SER A 115 6.93 -8.59 -25.74
N THR A 116 7.12 -8.17 -26.98
CA THR A 116 7.79 -8.93 -28.04
C THR A 116 8.92 -8.14 -28.66
N TYR A 117 9.88 -8.84 -29.25
CA TYR A 117 10.97 -8.25 -30.04
C TYR A 117 11.18 -9.01 -31.35
N ALA A 118 11.33 -8.25 -32.42
CA ALA A 118 11.47 -8.72 -33.79
C ALA A 118 12.62 -7.98 -34.50
N PRO A 119 13.87 -8.44 -34.41
CA PRO A 119 14.97 -7.82 -35.16
C PRO A 119 14.82 -8.07 -36.65
N ASP A 120 15.17 -7.08 -37.47
CA ASP A 120 15.23 -7.18 -38.95
C ASP A 120 13.93 -7.67 -39.63
N GLY A 121 12.77 -7.43 -39.02
CA GLY A 121 11.49 -7.92 -39.54
C GLY A 121 11.29 -9.43 -39.43
N LEU A 122 12.16 -10.14 -38.70
CA LEU A 122 12.01 -11.57 -38.42
C LEU A 122 10.80 -11.82 -37.50
N ALA A 123 10.39 -13.09 -37.40
CA ALA A 123 9.27 -13.49 -36.57
C ALA A 123 9.43 -13.01 -35.13
N ALA A 124 8.44 -12.24 -34.64
CA ALA A 124 8.44 -11.71 -33.28
C ALA A 124 8.48 -12.84 -32.25
N LYS A 125 9.35 -12.69 -31.25
CA LYS A 125 9.46 -13.60 -30.11
C LYS A 125 9.18 -12.85 -28.82
N PRO A 126 8.58 -13.49 -27.81
CA PRO A 126 8.31 -12.82 -26.54
C PRO A 126 9.62 -12.41 -25.87
N ILE A 127 9.56 -11.30 -25.13
CA ILE A 127 10.61 -10.88 -24.22
C ILE A 127 10.24 -11.35 -22.82
N TYR A 128 11.16 -12.05 -22.16
CA TYR A 128 11.05 -12.49 -20.78
C TYR A 128 12.12 -11.84 -19.90
N GLY A 129 11.84 -11.70 -18.61
CA GLY A 129 12.87 -11.35 -17.63
C GLY A 129 13.75 -12.56 -17.28
N LEU A 130 14.74 -12.36 -16.41
CA LEU A 130 15.65 -13.43 -15.95
C LEU A 130 14.93 -14.60 -15.26
N GLY A 131 13.72 -14.38 -14.73
CA GLY A 131 12.87 -15.44 -14.20
C GLY A 131 12.19 -16.32 -15.26
N LEU A 132 12.47 -16.10 -16.55
CA LEU A 132 11.87 -16.79 -17.69
C LEU A 132 10.35 -16.67 -17.74
N GLN A 133 9.83 -15.52 -17.31
CA GLN A 133 8.41 -15.18 -17.33
C GLN A 133 8.15 -13.98 -18.24
N PRO A 134 6.93 -13.85 -18.82
CA PRO A 134 6.50 -12.65 -19.51
C PRO A 134 6.70 -11.39 -18.66
N LEU A 135 7.02 -10.28 -19.32
CA LEU A 135 7.08 -8.98 -18.65
C LEU A 135 5.70 -8.54 -18.13
N GLN A 136 5.68 -7.79 -17.03
CA GLN A 136 4.46 -7.33 -16.36
C GLN A 136 4.28 -5.81 -16.43
N GLY A 137 5.32 -5.07 -16.82
CA GLY A 137 5.36 -3.61 -16.90
C GLY A 137 6.52 -3.03 -16.09
N GLY A 138 7.28 -2.11 -16.69
CA GLY A 138 8.39 -1.42 -16.03
C GLY A 138 9.74 -2.15 -16.04
N GLU A 139 9.84 -3.36 -16.59
CA GLU A 139 11.12 -4.07 -16.74
C GLU A 139 11.99 -3.55 -17.90
N LEU A 140 11.39 -2.90 -18.89
CA LEU A 140 12.04 -2.25 -20.04
C LEU A 140 11.59 -0.78 -20.13
N PRO A 141 12.09 0.12 -19.27
CA PRO A 141 11.91 1.55 -19.45
C PRO A 141 12.69 2.06 -20.67
N ALA A 142 12.40 3.30 -21.09
CA ALA A 142 13.20 3.97 -22.12
C ALA A 142 14.67 4.07 -21.66
N GLY A 143 15.60 3.55 -22.45
CA GLY A 143 16.98 3.36 -22.00
C GLY A 143 17.71 2.29 -22.81
N VAL A 144 18.83 1.80 -22.29
CA VAL A 144 19.58 0.70 -22.93
C VAL A 144 19.22 -0.61 -22.27
N ALA A 145 18.91 -1.62 -23.08
CA ALA A 145 18.71 -3.00 -22.67
C ALA A 145 19.63 -3.95 -23.43
N VAL A 146 20.01 -5.05 -22.79
CA VAL A 146 20.72 -6.18 -23.39
C VAL A 146 19.76 -7.35 -23.44
N LEU A 147 19.44 -7.80 -24.65
CA LEU A 147 18.57 -8.95 -24.89
C LEU A 147 19.41 -10.13 -25.36
N MET A 148 19.21 -11.31 -24.76
CA MET A 148 19.80 -12.57 -25.19
C MET A 148 18.74 -13.45 -25.85
N TYR A 149 18.97 -13.92 -27.06
CA TYR A 149 18.09 -14.93 -27.64
C TYR A 149 18.36 -16.29 -27.00
N LEU A 150 17.32 -16.95 -26.48
CA LEU A 150 17.42 -18.25 -25.80
C LEU A 150 16.42 -19.23 -26.42
N VAL A 151 16.89 -20.41 -26.81
CA VAL A 151 16.04 -21.53 -27.25
C VAL A 151 16.25 -22.70 -26.29
N GLN A 152 15.23 -22.98 -25.48
CA GLN A 152 15.24 -24.06 -24.49
C GLN A 152 13.82 -24.62 -24.34
N ALA A 153 13.68 -25.94 -24.13
CA ALA A 153 12.37 -26.62 -24.07
C ALA A 153 11.37 -25.99 -23.08
N GLY A 154 11.85 -25.51 -21.92
CA GLY A 154 11.01 -24.87 -20.90
C GLY A 154 10.67 -23.39 -21.16
N VAL A 155 11.19 -22.79 -22.23
CA VAL A 155 11.04 -21.36 -22.53
C VAL A 155 10.22 -21.21 -23.80
N ASN A 156 9.05 -20.55 -23.68
CA ASN A 156 8.12 -20.32 -24.80
C ASN A 156 7.79 -21.61 -25.58
N GLY A 157 7.60 -22.73 -24.86
CA GLY A 157 7.33 -24.05 -25.46
C GLY A 157 8.43 -24.56 -26.39
N GLY A 158 9.67 -24.12 -26.22
CA GLY A 158 10.79 -24.46 -27.10
C GLY A 158 10.93 -23.59 -28.34
N ASN A 159 10.05 -22.60 -28.55
CA ASN A 159 10.03 -21.76 -29.76
C ASN A 159 10.97 -20.55 -29.71
N GLY A 160 11.76 -20.41 -28.65
CA GLY A 160 12.69 -19.30 -28.45
C GLY A 160 12.05 -18.05 -27.84
N ALA A 161 12.83 -17.30 -27.06
CA ALA A 161 12.45 -16.02 -26.46
C ALA A 161 13.67 -15.11 -26.33
N TRP A 162 13.44 -13.80 -26.24
CA TRP A 162 14.45 -12.83 -25.88
C TRP A 162 14.46 -12.64 -24.37
N ILE A 163 15.60 -12.81 -23.71
CA ILE A 163 15.75 -12.68 -22.27
C ILE A 163 16.45 -11.37 -21.95
N ILE A 164 15.87 -10.55 -21.08
CA ILE A 164 16.53 -9.36 -20.56
C ILE A 164 17.70 -9.83 -19.67
N ILE A 165 18.92 -9.51 -20.08
CA ILE A 165 20.12 -9.71 -19.26
C ILE A 165 20.43 -8.45 -18.45
N GLU A 166 20.25 -7.28 -19.07
CA GLU A 166 20.43 -5.98 -18.44
C GLU A 166 19.35 -5.03 -18.97
N SER A 167 18.80 -4.17 -18.11
CA SER A 167 17.86 -3.12 -18.48
C SER A 167 18.08 -1.92 -17.55
N LEU A 168 18.53 -0.81 -18.11
CA LEU A 168 18.88 0.37 -17.32
C LEU A 168 17.63 1.00 -16.70
N GLY A 169 17.52 0.93 -15.37
CA GLY A 169 16.36 1.44 -14.62
C GLY A 169 15.14 0.51 -14.63
N GLY A 170 15.26 -0.68 -15.23
CA GLY A 170 14.17 -1.65 -15.29
C GLY A 170 13.96 -2.39 -13.98
N ALA A 171 12.70 -2.65 -13.65
CA ALA A 171 12.37 -3.52 -12.52
C ALA A 171 12.89 -4.94 -12.77
N SER A 172 13.57 -5.53 -11.77
CA SER A 172 13.92 -6.95 -11.82
C SER A 172 12.70 -7.78 -11.44
N GLN A 173 12.36 -8.76 -12.27
CA GLN A 173 11.32 -9.72 -11.92
C GLN A 173 11.79 -10.59 -10.75
N VAL A 174 10.89 -10.81 -9.80
CA VAL A 174 11.10 -11.70 -8.66
C VAL A 174 10.24 -12.93 -8.88
N ALA A 175 10.82 -14.13 -8.92
CA ALA A 175 10.06 -15.38 -8.98
C ALA A 175 9.33 -15.64 -7.64
N PRO A 176 8.28 -16.48 -7.60
CA PRO A 176 7.61 -16.78 -6.34
C PRO A 176 8.59 -17.31 -5.28
N ALA A 177 8.56 -16.71 -4.08
CA ALA A 177 9.32 -17.16 -2.94
C ALA A 177 8.87 -18.56 -2.51
N THR A 178 9.81 -19.50 -2.41
CA THR A 178 9.57 -20.89 -1.98
C THR A 178 10.45 -21.28 -0.78
N LYS A 179 11.35 -20.40 -0.36
CA LYS A 179 12.27 -20.54 0.77
C LYS A 179 12.35 -19.24 1.55
N SER A 180 12.75 -19.31 2.81
CA SER A 180 12.73 -18.18 3.75
C SER A 180 13.63 -17.00 3.39
N GLN A 181 14.66 -17.21 2.56
CA GLN A 181 15.58 -16.15 2.12
C GLN A 181 15.24 -15.59 0.74
N HIS A 182 14.17 -16.06 0.08
CA HIS A 182 13.74 -15.50 -1.19
C HIS A 182 13.06 -14.15 -0.99
N ALA A 183 13.30 -13.22 -1.92
CA ALA A 183 12.45 -12.03 -2.03
C ALA A 183 11.00 -12.45 -2.32
N MET A 184 10.05 -11.87 -1.61
CA MET A 184 8.63 -12.21 -1.70
C MET A 184 7.92 -11.30 -2.70
N GLN A 185 7.12 -11.88 -3.59
CA GLN A 185 6.25 -11.09 -4.48
C GLN A 185 5.12 -10.43 -3.68
N LEU A 186 4.60 -9.29 -4.16
CA LEU A 186 3.47 -8.62 -3.51
C LEU A 186 2.24 -9.53 -3.35
N GLY A 187 1.96 -10.40 -4.34
CA GLY A 187 0.86 -11.37 -4.27
C GLY A 187 1.05 -12.47 -3.22
N GLN A 188 2.27 -12.69 -2.73
CA GLN A 188 2.56 -13.64 -1.65
C GLN A 188 2.48 -12.99 -0.25
N ALA A 189 2.36 -11.66 -0.19
CA ALA A 189 2.31 -10.90 1.06
C ALA A 189 0.91 -10.95 1.71
N THR A 190 0.39 -12.15 1.97
CA THR A 190 -0.90 -12.39 2.62
C THR A 190 -0.87 -12.01 4.10
N GLY A 191 -1.99 -11.56 4.64
CA GLY A 191 -2.17 -11.21 6.04
C GLY A 191 -1.73 -9.80 6.44
N ARG A 192 -1.27 -8.97 5.49
CA ARG A 192 -0.88 -7.57 5.72
C ARG A 192 -2.12 -6.69 5.90
N LEU A 193 -2.05 -5.70 6.79
CA LEU A 193 -3.06 -4.65 6.91
C LEU A 193 -3.10 -3.82 5.62
N LEU A 194 -4.28 -3.76 4.99
CA LEU A 194 -4.56 -2.99 3.79
C LEU A 194 -5.09 -1.59 4.12
N ASN A 195 -6.08 -1.51 5.00
CA ASN A 195 -6.81 -0.29 5.31
C ASN A 195 -7.47 -0.39 6.69
N VAL A 196 -7.85 0.77 7.25
CA VAL A 196 -8.68 0.86 8.46
C VAL A 196 -9.86 1.80 8.17
N GLN A 197 -11.08 1.24 8.17
CA GLN A 197 -12.31 2.03 8.05
C GLN A 197 -12.93 2.27 9.43
N ILE A 198 -13.30 3.52 9.74
CA ILE A 198 -13.86 3.92 11.03
C ILE A 198 -15.22 4.56 10.82
N PHE A 199 -16.23 4.05 11.52
CA PHE A 199 -17.59 4.58 11.55
C PHE A 199 -17.88 5.11 12.97
N SER A 200 -17.99 6.43 13.09
CA SER A 200 -18.19 7.12 14.38
C SER A 200 -19.43 8.03 14.42
N ALA A 201 -20.05 8.30 13.28
CA ALA A 201 -21.30 9.05 13.21
C ALA A 201 -22.48 8.10 13.49
N PRO A 202 -23.38 8.42 14.45
CA PRO A 202 -24.57 7.62 14.72
C PRO A 202 -25.44 7.44 13.47
N GLY A 203 -25.99 6.23 13.32
CA GLY A 203 -26.82 5.86 12.17
C GLY A 203 -26.28 4.65 11.44
N SER A 204 -26.77 4.43 10.22
CA SER A 204 -26.45 3.26 9.40
C SER A 204 -25.60 3.64 8.20
N SER A 205 -24.64 2.79 7.86
CA SER A 205 -23.79 2.90 6.67
C SER A 205 -23.55 1.52 6.07
N THR A 206 -23.33 1.43 4.76
CA THR A 206 -22.96 0.17 4.12
C THR A 206 -21.45 0.03 4.11
N TYR A 207 -20.94 -1.09 4.60
CA TYR A 207 -19.52 -1.40 4.53
C TYR A 207 -19.14 -1.94 3.14
N VAL A 208 -18.19 -1.27 2.50
CA VAL A 208 -17.62 -1.65 1.20
C VAL A 208 -16.13 -1.97 1.41
N PRO A 209 -15.71 -3.23 1.31
CA PRO A 209 -14.30 -3.61 1.50
C PRO A 209 -13.39 -2.97 0.45
N SER A 210 -12.18 -2.57 0.84
CA SER A 210 -11.17 -2.16 -0.15
C SER A 210 -10.79 -3.32 -1.05
N ALA A 211 -10.38 -3.03 -2.30
CA ALA A 211 -9.93 -4.05 -3.23
C ALA A 211 -8.80 -4.90 -2.64
N GLY A 212 -8.95 -6.22 -2.71
CA GLY A 212 -7.99 -7.18 -2.16
C GLY A 212 -8.22 -7.59 -0.70
N THR A 213 -9.27 -7.09 -0.03
CA THR A 213 -9.61 -7.52 1.34
C THR A 213 -10.07 -8.97 1.36
N GLN A 214 -9.36 -9.82 2.09
CA GLN A 214 -9.67 -11.25 2.29
C GLN A 214 -10.07 -11.56 3.74
N LYS A 215 -9.70 -10.70 4.68
CA LYS A 215 -9.99 -10.86 6.12
C LYS A 215 -10.25 -9.50 6.74
N VAL A 216 -11.19 -9.42 7.67
CA VAL A 216 -11.43 -8.23 8.49
C VAL A 216 -11.35 -8.54 9.98
N ARG A 217 -10.80 -7.61 10.76
CA ARG A 217 -10.93 -7.59 12.22
C ARG A 217 -11.79 -6.39 12.58
N VAL A 218 -12.91 -6.66 13.25
CA VAL A 218 -13.94 -5.66 13.52
C VAL A 218 -14.07 -5.47 15.03
N ARG A 219 -14.08 -4.22 15.48
CA ARG A 219 -14.31 -3.82 16.87
C ARG A 219 -15.54 -2.93 16.92
N VAL A 220 -16.48 -3.24 17.80
CA VAL A 220 -17.78 -2.58 17.94
C VAL A 220 -17.97 -2.12 19.38
N ILE A 221 -18.33 -0.86 19.59
CA ILE A 221 -18.70 -0.30 20.89
C ILE A 221 -20.09 0.32 20.80
N GLY A 222 -20.98 -0.05 21.71
CA GLY A 222 -22.32 0.56 21.84
C GLY A 222 -22.25 1.99 22.39
N GLY A 223 -23.30 2.78 22.18
CA GLY A 223 -23.40 4.12 22.77
C GLY A 223 -23.47 4.08 24.29
N GLY A 224 -22.93 5.10 24.96
CA GLY A 224 -23.00 5.23 26.42
C GLY A 224 -24.34 5.79 26.87
N GLY A 225 -24.80 5.42 28.06
CA GLY A 225 -26.01 5.96 28.66
C GLY A 225 -25.81 7.39 29.19
N GLY A 226 -26.89 8.17 29.21
CA GLY A 226 -26.89 9.48 29.86
C GLY A 226 -26.97 9.34 31.38
N GLY A 227 -26.36 10.28 32.12
CA GLY A 227 -26.55 10.40 33.56
C GLY A 227 -27.88 11.03 33.92
N GLY A 228 -28.34 10.79 35.15
CA GLY A 228 -29.61 11.31 35.65
C GLY A 228 -29.56 12.81 35.96
N GLY A 229 -30.70 13.48 35.85
CA GLY A 229 -30.90 14.86 36.30
C GLY A 229 -31.34 14.95 37.76
N THR A 230 -31.27 16.15 38.33
CA THR A 230 -31.78 16.44 39.68
C THR A 230 -32.96 17.40 39.63
N ALA A 231 -33.88 17.26 40.59
CA ALA A 231 -34.91 18.25 40.84
C ALA A 231 -34.32 19.52 41.49
N ALA A 232 -35.07 20.62 41.46
CA ALA A 232 -34.68 21.85 42.13
C ALA A 232 -34.64 21.64 43.66
N THR A 233 -33.63 22.21 44.31
CA THR A 233 -33.42 22.07 45.76
C THR A 233 -33.49 23.42 46.44
N THR A 234 -34.02 23.44 47.66
CA THR A 234 -34.00 24.57 48.59
C THR A 234 -32.81 24.48 49.56
N ALA A 235 -32.64 25.47 50.45
CA ALA A 235 -31.64 25.43 51.51
C ALA A 235 -31.74 24.22 52.46
N SER A 236 -32.88 23.52 52.50
CA SER A 236 -33.13 22.37 53.39
C SER A 236 -33.21 21.02 52.67
N THR A 237 -32.90 20.99 51.37
CA THR A 237 -33.00 19.77 50.54
C THR A 237 -31.76 19.57 49.68
N MET A 238 -31.59 18.36 49.17
CA MET A 238 -30.54 18.00 48.24
C MET A 238 -31.02 16.97 47.22
N ALA A 239 -30.27 16.80 46.13
CA ALA A 239 -30.52 15.81 45.10
C ALA A 239 -29.20 15.45 44.42
N ALA A 240 -28.92 14.17 44.25
CA ALA A 240 -27.75 13.72 43.50
C ALA A 240 -28.14 12.49 42.68
N ALA A 241 -27.87 12.56 41.38
CA ALA A 241 -28.28 11.55 40.42
C ALA A 241 -27.11 10.64 40.03
N ALA A 242 -27.44 9.44 39.55
CA ALA A 242 -26.46 8.45 39.13
C ALA A 242 -25.82 8.79 37.77
N GLY A 243 -24.64 8.23 37.51
CA GLY A 243 -24.04 8.24 36.18
C GLY A 243 -24.73 7.22 35.26
N GLY A 244 -24.70 7.49 33.96
CA GLY A 244 -25.09 6.52 32.93
C GLY A 244 -24.00 5.48 32.73
N SER A 245 -24.37 4.29 32.30
CA SER A 245 -23.46 3.17 32.10
C SER A 245 -22.75 3.22 30.74
N GLY A 246 -21.59 2.57 30.65
CA GLY A 246 -20.84 2.47 29.39
C GLY A 246 -21.45 1.45 28.43
N GLY A 247 -21.25 1.67 27.12
CA GLY A 247 -21.63 0.72 26.08
C GLY A 247 -20.81 -0.57 26.10
N GLY A 248 -21.37 -1.64 25.52
CA GLY A 248 -20.69 -2.93 25.40
C GLY A 248 -19.54 -2.90 24.41
N TYR A 249 -18.76 -3.98 24.37
CA TYR A 249 -17.67 -4.18 23.41
C TYR A 249 -17.73 -5.57 22.79
N ALA A 250 -17.67 -5.63 21.47
CA ALA A 250 -17.51 -6.89 20.74
C ALA A 250 -16.40 -6.78 19.71
N GLU A 251 -15.61 -7.85 19.58
CA GLU A 251 -14.55 -7.95 18.57
C GLU A 251 -14.56 -9.32 17.91
N GLY A 252 -14.45 -9.34 16.59
CA GLY A 252 -14.45 -10.57 15.79
C GLY A 252 -13.55 -10.48 14.57
N ILE A 253 -13.12 -11.64 14.07
CA ILE A 253 -12.35 -11.79 12.84
C ILE A 253 -13.19 -12.59 11.84
N PHE A 254 -13.33 -12.07 10.62
CA PHE A 254 -14.12 -12.71 9.56
C PHE A 254 -13.32 -12.83 8.27
N THR A 255 -13.43 -13.98 7.62
CA THR A 255 -12.80 -14.27 6.31
C THR A 255 -13.81 -14.35 5.17
N SER A 256 -15.12 -14.27 5.48
CA SER A 256 -16.20 -14.25 4.49
C SER A 256 -17.45 -13.60 5.09
N GLY A 257 -18.46 -13.33 4.26
CA GLY A 257 -19.77 -12.82 4.70
C GLY A 257 -19.77 -11.37 5.20
N PHE A 258 -18.63 -10.66 5.11
CA PHE A 258 -18.49 -9.29 5.60
C PHE A 258 -18.82 -8.21 4.56
N SER A 259 -18.77 -8.52 3.26
CA SER A 259 -18.96 -7.52 2.20
C SER A 259 -20.42 -7.06 2.11
N GLY A 260 -20.64 -5.74 2.01
CA GLY A 260 -21.97 -5.15 1.85
C GLY A 260 -22.83 -5.13 3.12
N LEU A 261 -22.27 -5.51 4.28
CA LEU A 261 -23.00 -5.48 5.54
C LEU A 261 -23.33 -4.05 5.97
N THR A 262 -24.47 -3.91 6.68
CA THR A 262 -24.83 -2.65 7.33
C THR A 262 -24.01 -2.48 8.61
N VAL A 263 -23.25 -1.39 8.70
CA VAL A 263 -22.65 -0.90 9.93
C VAL A 263 -23.67 0.00 10.63
N SER A 264 -24.01 -0.31 11.88
CA SER A 264 -24.84 0.56 12.72
C SER A 264 -23.97 1.15 13.82
N VAL A 265 -24.00 2.47 13.97
CA VAL A 265 -23.36 3.17 15.09
C VAL A 265 -24.46 3.67 16.03
N GLY A 266 -24.42 3.17 17.26
CA GLY A 266 -25.36 3.54 18.30
C GLY A 266 -25.23 5.00 18.72
N ALA A 267 -26.36 5.70 18.82
CA ALA A 267 -26.39 7.07 19.33
C ALA A 267 -26.02 7.13 20.82
N ALA A 268 -25.59 8.30 21.28
CA ALA A 268 -25.43 8.58 22.69
C ALA A 268 -26.79 8.53 23.43
N GLY A 269 -26.78 8.06 24.67
CA GLY A 269 -27.89 8.23 25.59
C GLY A 269 -28.08 9.71 25.93
N VAL A 270 -29.30 10.21 25.80
CA VAL A 270 -29.63 11.61 26.12
C VAL A 270 -29.44 11.90 27.61
N ALA A 271 -29.04 13.12 27.95
CA ALA A 271 -28.97 13.55 29.35
C ALA A 271 -30.34 13.42 30.04
N GLY A 272 -30.35 12.99 31.30
CA GLY A 272 -31.56 13.04 32.12
C GLY A 272 -32.02 14.48 32.26
N ALA A 273 -33.30 14.74 31.96
CA ALA A 273 -33.84 16.09 32.00
C ALA A 273 -33.73 16.72 33.39
N ALA A 274 -33.57 18.05 33.43
CA ALA A 274 -33.70 18.80 34.67
C ALA A 274 -35.08 18.53 35.29
N GLY A 275 -35.11 18.24 36.59
CA GLY A 275 -36.34 17.89 37.31
C GLY A 275 -36.34 16.46 37.89
N GLY A 276 -35.21 15.77 37.87
CA GLY A 276 -35.11 14.38 38.31
C GLY A 276 -35.30 13.37 37.19
N GLY A 277 -35.09 13.76 35.92
CA GLY A 277 -35.23 12.86 34.77
C GLY A 277 -34.18 11.76 34.75
N ILE A 278 -34.59 10.56 34.34
CA ILE A 278 -33.70 9.42 34.09
C ILE A 278 -32.91 9.68 32.80
N GLY A 279 -31.63 9.34 32.79
CA GLY A 279 -30.80 9.42 31.60
C GLY A 279 -31.27 8.43 30.51
N GLY A 280 -31.11 8.80 29.25
CA GLY A 280 -31.44 7.93 28.13
C GLY A 280 -30.47 6.77 27.99
N VAL A 281 -30.97 5.64 27.51
CA VAL A 281 -30.16 4.46 27.14
C VAL A 281 -29.36 4.78 25.87
N GLY A 282 -28.11 4.33 25.81
CA GLY A 282 -27.28 4.42 24.60
C GLY A 282 -27.78 3.48 23.50
N GLY A 283 -27.52 3.82 22.24
CA GLY A 283 -27.88 2.98 21.10
C GLY A 283 -26.95 1.78 20.93
N THR A 284 -27.45 0.71 20.33
CA THR A 284 -26.63 -0.45 19.92
C THR A 284 -25.81 -0.12 18.68
N SER A 285 -24.53 -0.51 18.69
CA SER A 285 -23.68 -0.53 17.50
C SER A 285 -23.53 -1.96 16.99
N SER A 286 -23.41 -2.15 15.68
CA SER A 286 -23.28 -3.47 15.08
C SER A 286 -22.54 -3.48 13.74
N PHE A 287 -22.05 -4.65 13.36
CA PHE A 287 -21.52 -4.96 12.04
C PHE A 287 -22.36 -6.08 11.43
N GLY A 288 -23.40 -5.69 10.68
CA GLY A 288 -24.46 -6.57 10.21
C GLY A 288 -25.06 -7.38 11.37
N GLY A 289 -25.31 -8.66 11.10
CA GLY A 289 -25.65 -9.65 12.14
C GLY A 289 -24.43 -10.37 12.73
N LEU A 290 -23.20 -9.99 12.35
CA LEU A 290 -21.99 -10.71 12.75
C LEU A 290 -21.48 -10.29 14.13
N LEU A 291 -21.60 -9.00 14.47
CA LEU A 291 -21.17 -8.44 15.76
C LEU A 291 -22.19 -7.40 16.23
N SER A 292 -22.43 -7.38 17.54
CA SER A 292 -23.29 -6.38 18.16
C SER A 292 -22.77 -6.00 19.54
N ALA A 293 -22.82 -4.72 19.87
CA ALA A 293 -22.57 -4.21 21.21
C ALA A 293 -23.72 -3.29 21.61
N THR A 294 -24.48 -3.70 22.64
CA THR A 294 -25.61 -2.89 23.11
C THR A 294 -25.12 -1.62 23.79
N GLY A 295 -25.97 -0.59 23.78
CA GLY A 295 -25.65 0.63 24.52
C GLY A 295 -25.79 0.46 26.02
N GLY A 296 -25.17 1.37 26.77
CA GLY A 296 -25.25 1.42 28.22
C GLY A 296 -26.58 1.99 28.71
N GLY A 297 -27.06 1.47 29.85
CA GLY A 297 -28.26 1.96 30.53
C GLY A 297 -28.11 3.38 31.09
N GLY A 298 -29.24 4.03 31.34
CA GLY A 298 -29.30 5.39 31.89
C GLY A 298 -28.99 5.46 33.38
N GLY A 299 -28.50 6.60 33.84
CA GLY A 299 -28.42 6.92 35.26
C GLY A 299 -29.77 7.37 35.79
N LEU A 300 -30.20 6.84 36.94
CA LEU A 300 -31.45 7.28 37.55
C LEU A 300 -31.34 8.73 38.03
N GLY A 301 -32.41 9.50 37.81
CA GLY A 301 -32.54 10.86 38.31
C GLY A 301 -32.87 10.89 39.80
N SER A 302 -32.77 12.07 40.42
CA SER A 302 -32.99 12.24 41.85
C SER A 302 -33.97 13.38 42.15
N PRO A 303 -35.04 13.12 42.95
CA PRO A 303 -35.91 14.18 43.45
C PRO A 303 -35.19 14.99 44.54
N ALA A 304 -35.80 16.10 44.97
CA ALA A 304 -35.33 16.85 46.14
C ALA A 304 -35.68 16.06 47.41
N LEU A 305 -34.68 15.85 48.26
CA LEU A 305 -34.76 15.00 49.44
C LEU A 305 -34.32 15.80 50.67
N SER A 306 -34.83 15.44 51.86
CA SER A 306 -34.33 15.94 53.16
C SER A 306 -33.87 14.82 54.08
N GLY A 307 -34.25 13.57 53.79
CA GLY A 307 -33.81 12.38 54.53
C GLY A 307 -32.51 11.82 53.93
N VAL A 308 -31.54 11.51 54.79
CA VAL A 308 -30.22 10.95 54.44
C VAL A 308 -29.89 9.76 55.36
N PRO A 309 -29.05 8.79 54.92
CA PRO A 309 -28.33 8.73 53.65
C PRO A 309 -29.19 8.22 52.48
N VAL A 310 -28.85 8.65 51.25
CA VAL A 310 -29.49 8.17 50.00
C VAL A 310 -28.42 7.80 48.97
N SER A 311 -28.68 6.73 48.23
CA SER A 311 -27.89 6.30 47.08
C SER A 311 -28.81 6.02 45.90
N VAL A 312 -28.49 6.58 44.74
CA VAL A 312 -29.27 6.41 43.50
C VAL A 312 -28.41 5.64 42.51
N GLY A 313 -28.90 4.50 42.01
CA GLY A 313 -28.18 3.59 41.12
C GLY A 313 -28.36 3.90 39.63
N SER A 314 -27.77 3.05 38.78
CA SER A 314 -27.83 3.14 37.32
C SER A 314 -28.36 1.85 36.71
N ASP A 315 -28.89 1.93 35.50
CA ASP A 315 -29.25 0.76 34.71
C ASP A 315 -28.00 0.01 34.22
N PRO A 316 -28.10 -1.29 33.87
CA PRO A 316 -26.94 -2.11 33.50
C PRO A 316 -26.08 -1.55 32.35
N ALA A 317 -24.81 -1.92 32.34
CA ALA A 317 -23.92 -1.61 31.22
C ALA A 317 -24.28 -2.39 29.95
N GLY A 318 -23.85 -1.85 28.81
CA GLY A 318 -24.01 -2.52 27.53
C GLY A 318 -23.15 -3.78 27.46
N VAL A 319 -23.54 -4.73 26.61
CA VAL A 319 -22.90 -6.04 26.44
C VAL A 319 -22.54 -6.28 24.98
N GLY A 320 -21.36 -6.84 24.74
CA GLY A 320 -20.97 -7.36 23.42
C GLY A 320 -21.53 -8.75 23.15
N SER A 321 -21.72 -9.06 21.86
CA SER A 321 -22.15 -10.38 21.38
C SER A 321 -21.68 -10.63 19.94
N GLY A 322 -21.60 -11.90 19.54
CA GLY A 322 -21.20 -12.34 18.20
C GLY A 322 -19.70 -12.35 17.94
N GLY A 323 -18.89 -11.80 18.85
CA GLY A 323 -17.44 -11.72 18.70
C GLY A 323 -16.68 -12.91 19.26
N THR A 324 -15.43 -13.03 18.84
CA THR A 324 -14.41 -13.85 19.53
C THR A 324 -14.08 -13.29 20.90
N ILE A 325 -14.21 -11.96 21.08
CA ILE A 325 -14.17 -11.29 22.38
C ILE A 325 -15.50 -10.56 22.55
N ASN A 326 -16.17 -10.81 23.66
CA ASN A 326 -17.37 -10.10 24.08
C ASN A 326 -17.15 -9.59 25.49
N ALA A 327 -17.34 -8.30 25.71
CA ALA A 327 -17.16 -7.66 27.00
C ALA A 327 -18.30 -6.69 27.28
N GLN A 328 -18.57 -6.50 28.57
CA GLN A 328 -19.50 -5.49 29.05
C GLN A 328 -18.78 -4.15 29.26
N GLY A 329 -19.52 -3.05 29.12
CA GLY A 329 -19.10 -1.77 29.65
C GLY A 329 -19.05 -1.78 31.18
N SER A 330 -18.54 -0.70 31.77
CA SER A 330 -18.68 -0.51 33.22
C SER A 330 -20.04 0.14 33.53
N GLY A 331 -20.67 -0.29 34.63
CA GLY A 331 -21.87 0.39 35.15
C GLY A 331 -21.56 1.83 35.56
N GLY A 332 -22.54 2.73 35.41
CA GLY A 332 -22.46 4.06 35.99
C GLY A 332 -22.43 3.95 37.52
N SER A 333 -21.58 4.72 38.17
CA SER A 333 -21.52 4.69 39.64
C SER A 333 -22.79 5.29 40.24
N PRO A 334 -23.23 4.80 41.41
CA PRO A 334 -24.33 5.43 42.12
C PRO A 334 -23.95 6.84 42.61
N SER A 335 -24.94 7.68 42.87
CA SER A 335 -24.75 8.89 43.68
C SER A 335 -24.70 8.54 45.17
N ILE A 336 -24.07 9.40 45.97
CA ILE A 336 -24.04 9.24 47.42
C ILE A 336 -24.40 10.59 48.06
N VAL A 337 -25.37 10.56 48.96
CA VAL A 337 -25.78 11.71 49.76
C VAL A 337 -25.76 11.32 51.23
N THR A 338 -25.00 12.06 52.04
CA THR A 338 -24.88 11.84 53.50
C THR A 338 -25.37 13.03 54.32
N SER A 339 -25.48 14.23 53.73
CA SER A 339 -26.12 15.40 54.33
C SER A 339 -26.50 16.45 53.27
N ILE A 340 -27.22 17.51 53.66
CA ILE A 340 -27.51 18.67 52.78
C ILE A 340 -26.24 19.40 52.30
N ALA A 341 -25.10 19.16 52.96
CA ALA A 341 -23.81 19.73 52.62
C ALA A 341 -22.81 18.74 52.01
N ASN A 342 -23.15 17.45 52.00
CA ASN A 342 -22.27 16.39 51.52
C ASN A 342 -23.06 15.44 50.61
N PHE A 343 -22.97 15.72 49.31
CA PHE A 343 -23.62 15.01 48.22
C PHE A 343 -22.66 14.92 47.03
N GLN A 344 -22.70 13.80 46.32
CA GLN A 344 -21.84 13.50 45.18
C GLN A 344 -22.65 12.79 44.10
N SER A 345 -22.51 13.22 42.85
CA SER A 345 -23.16 12.56 41.71
C SER A 345 -22.43 11.26 41.35
N GLY A 346 -23.10 10.38 40.62
CA GLY A 346 -22.45 9.23 40.03
C GLY A 346 -21.47 9.60 38.90
N VAL A 347 -20.36 8.87 38.82
CA VAL A 347 -19.42 8.85 37.68
C VAL A 347 -20.06 8.07 36.53
N GLY A 348 -19.86 8.52 35.29
CA GLY A 348 -20.27 7.76 34.11
C GLY A 348 -19.47 6.47 33.94
N GLY A 349 -20.09 5.43 33.41
CA GLY A 349 -19.46 4.15 33.12
C GLY A 349 -18.46 4.24 31.97
N GLY A 350 -17.32 3.56 32.11
CA GLY A 350 -16.31 3.43 31.07
C GLY A 350 -16.58 2.31 30.06
N THR A 351 -15.75 2.26 29.02
CA THR A 351 -15.70 1.20 28.01
C THR A 351 -14.29 0.62 27.93
N SER A 352 -14.05 -0.34 27.03
CA SER A 352 -12.70 -0.84 26.72
C SER A 352 -11.74 0.24 26.19
N PHE A 353 -12.26 1.44 25.86
CA PHE A 353 -11.50 2.56 25.31
C PHE A 353 -11.18 3.64 26.36
N GLY A 354 -11.69 3.51 27.59
CA GLY A 354 -11.38 4.43 28.68
C GLY A 354 -12.52 4.62 29.68
N GLY A 355 -12.29 5.51 30.65
CA GLY A 355 -13.28 5.85 31.69
C GLY A 355 -14.47 6.67 31.17
N GLY A 356 -15.54 6.71 31.96
CA GLY A 356 -16.69 7.58 31.70
C GLY A 356 -16.52 8.99 32.27
N ALA A 357 -17.58 9.78 32.18
CA ALA A 357 -17.55 11.17 32.64
C ALA A 357 -17.30 11.29 34.15
N SER A 358 -16.47 12.25 34.56
CA SER A 358 -16.20 12.51 35.97
C SER A 358 -17.45 12.99 36.73
N GLN A 359 -17.59 12.56 37.97
CA GLN A 359 -18.63 13.02 38.89
C GLN A 359 -18.51 14.52 39.24
N ARG A 360 -19.59 15.08 39.77
CA ARG A 360 -19.54 16.28 40.62
C ARG A 360 -18.94 15.90 41.97
N ARG A 361 -17.92 16.64 42.43
CA ARG A 361 -17.25 16.38 43.71
C ARG A 361 -18.23 16.56 44.87
N SER A 362 -17.93 15.96 46.02
CA SER A 362 -18.70 16.21 47.25
C SER A 362 -18.89 17.72 47.49
N GLY A 363 -20.15 18.14 47.60
CA GLY A 363 -20.56 19.52 47.84
C GLY A 363 -20.62 20.41 46.58
N ASP A 364 -20.17 19.93 45.42
CA ASP A 364 -20.23 20.69 44.17
C ASP A 364 -21.62 20.59 43.53
N GLN A 365 -22.27 21.73 43.32
CA GLN A 365 -23.51 21.80 42.54
C GLN A 365 -23.25 21.94 41.03
N GLY A 366 -24.06 21.29 40.21
CA GLY A 366 -24.07 21.52 38.76
C GLY A 366 -24.61 20.34 37.93
N ALA A 367 -24.87 20.63 36.66
CA ALA A 367 -25.34 19.66 35.67
C ALA A 367 -24.35 18.49 35.49
N GLY A 368 -24.79 17.34 35.02
CA GLY A 368 -23.86 16.24 34.74
C GLY A 368 -22.87 16.59 33.62
N ARG A 369 -21.73 15.89 33.59
CA ARG A 369 -20.70 16.02 32.57
C ARG A 369 -20.93 14.98 31.48
N ALA A 370 -20.77 15.38 30.22
CA ALA A 370 -20.91 14.46 29.10
C ALA A 370 -19.80 13.40 29.06
N GLY A 371 -20.12 12.21 28.56
CA GLY A 371 -19.14 11.18 28.22
C GLY A 371 -18.16 11.67 27.15
N PHE A 372 -16.89 11.29 27.27
CA PHE A 372 -15.84 11.74 26.33
C PHE A 372 -15.46 10.68 25.30
N GLY A 373 -15.05 9.49 25.73
CA GLY A 373 -14.64 8.40 24.83
C GLY A 373 -15.82 7.67 24.17
N PRO A 374 -15.63 6.93 23.08
CA PRO A 374 -16.71 6.18 22.43
C PRO A 374 -17.42 5.24 23.41
N GLY A 375 -18.75 5.34 23.44
CA GLY A 375 -19.60 4.57 24.32
C GLY A 375 -19.51 4.94 25.81
N ALA A 376 -18.78 5.99 26.19
CA ALA A 376 -18.66 6.42 27.57
C ALA A 376 -19.99 6.96 28.13
N GLY A 377 -20.32 6.60 29.36
CA GLY A 377 -21.50 7.11 30.06
C GLY A 377 -21.31 8.55 30.54
N GLY A 378 -22.41 9.30 30.61
CA GLY A 378 -22.46 10.64 31.20
C GLY A 378 -22.55 10.60 32.73
N SER A 379 -22.11 11.65 33.42
CA SER A 379 -22.21 11.72 34.88
C SER A 379 -23.61 12.17 35.30
N GLY A 380 -24.01 11.85 36.53
CA GLY A 380 -25.21 12.44 37.11
C GLY A 380 -25.05 13.93 37.43
N ALA A 381 -26.16 14.62 37.63
CA ALA A 381 -26.20 15.97 38.21
C ALA A 381 -26.17 15.93 39.74
N ALA A 382 -25.81 17.06 40.36
CA ALA A 382 -25.83 17.23 41.81
C ALA A 382 -26.30 18.63 42.19
N SER A 383 -27.15 18.71 43.22
CA SER A 383 -27.64 19.94 43.85
C SER A 383 -27.86 19.73 45.35
N GLY A 384 -27.67 20.77 46.17
CA GLY A 384 -27.84 20.71 47.60
C GLY A 384 -27.81 22.07 48.30
N GLY A 385 -28.58 22.16 49.38
CA GLY A 385 -28.90 23.40 50.06
C GLY A 385 -27.77 24.10 50.81
N SER A 386 -26.62 23.46 51.05
CA SER A 386 -25.48 24.08 51.74
C SER A 386 -24.87 25.27 51.01
N LEU A 387 -25.11 25.38 49.71
CA LEU A 387 -24.69 26.49 48.85
C LEU A 387 -25.88 27.37 48.42
N GLY A 388 -27.04 27.25 49.08
CA GLY A 388 -28.29 27.94 48.75
C GLY A 388 -29.22 27.13 47.84
N SER A 389 -30.41 27.68 47.56
CA SER A 389 -31.35 27.06 46.63
C SER A 389 -30.74 26.93 45.23
N ALA A 390 -30.96 25.78 44.58
CA ALA A 390 -30.50 25.53 43.22
C ALA A 390 -31.68 25.15 42.32
N GLY A 391 -31.64 25.63 41.08
CA GLY A 391 -32.55 25.20 40.04
C GLY A 391 -32.38 23.71 39.72
N ALA A 392 -33.35 23.16 39.00
CA ALA A 392 -33.25 21.80 38.50
C ALA A 392 -32.09 21.69 37.48
N LEU A 393 -31.35 20.58 37.52
CA LEU A 393 -30.14 20.40 36.70
C LEU A 393 -30.24 19.13 35.86
N ALA A 394 -29.86 19.23 34.58
CA ALA A 394 -29.79 18.07 33.70
C ALA A 394 -28.55 17.23 33.99
N GLY A 395 -28.64 15.92 33.73
CA GLY A 395 -27.49 15.03 33.75
C GLY A 395 -26.52 15.26 32.58
N GLY A 396 -25.50 14.42 32.47
CA GLY A 396 -24.57 14.42 31.35
C GLY A 396 -25.06 13.49 30.24
N ALA A 397 -24.95 13.88 28.98
CA ALA A 397 -25.19 12.95 27.87
C ALA A 397 -24.09 11.87 27.83
N GLY A 398 -24.42 10.67 27.34
CA GLY A 398 -23.41 9.68 26.98
C GLY A 398 -22.63 10.11 25.73
N ALA A 399 -21.70 9.24 25.31
CA ALA A 399 -21.00 9.37 24.03
C ALA A 399 -21.53 8.35 23.01
N PRO A 400 -21.51 8.67 21.70
CA PRO A 400 -21.92 7.72 20.67
C PRO A 400 -20.97 6.51 20.63
N GLY A 401 -21.45 5.41 20.04
CA GLY A 401 -20.65 4.23 19.78
C GLY A 401 -19.61 4.43 18.68
N ILE A 402 -18.90 3.36 18.34
CA ILE A 402 -17.95 3.34 17.21
C ILE A 402 -17.84 1.93 16.63
N VAL A 403 -17.59 1.83 15.33
CA VAL A 403 -17.20 0.59 14.66
C VAL A 403 -15.88 0.82 13.92
N ILE A 404 -14.89 -0.02 14.18
CA ILE A 404 -13.56 0.03 13.57
C ILE A 404 -13.34 -1.28 12.82
N ILE A 405 -12.99 -1.19 11.53
CA ILE A 405 -12.76 -2.33 10.65
C ILE A 405 -11.33 -2.25 10.12
N GLU A 406 -10.50 -3.20 10.52
CA GLU A 406 -9.15 -3.39 9.99
C GLU A 406 -9.21 -4.45 8.88
N GLU A 407 -8.78 -4.08 7.67
CA GLU A 407 -8.84 -4.91 6.47
C GLU A 407 -7.49 -5.54 6.17
N PHE A 408 -7.46 -6.81 5.81
CA PHE A 408 -6.23 -7.55 5.52
C PHE A 408 -6.36 -8.30 4.19
N CYS A 409 -5.26 -8.36 3.42
CA CYS A 409 -5.14 -9.21 2.22
C CYS A 409 -4.71 -10.63 2.55
#